data_AF-A0A2K3CR58-F1
#
_entry.id   AF-A0A2K3CR58-F1
#
_cell.length_a   1.000
_cell.length_b   1.000
_cell.length_c   1.000
_cell.angle_alpha   90.00
_cell.angle_beta   90.00
_cell.angle_gamma   90.00
#
_symmetry.space_group_name_H-M   'P 1'
#
loop_
_entity.id
_entity.type
_entity.pdbx_description
1 polymer ?
#
loop_
_entity_poly.entity_id
_entity_poly.type
_entity_poly.pdbx_seq_one_letter_code
_entity_poly.pdbx_strand_id
1 'polypeptide(L)'
;MGETGEGGEPGGAVGPHRPPRRRHSSLMPQYLELIRCGAKTVEGRICKGIWEDVVPGDEFVFVPNMGPIAPPSPAPASATSTSTTSVAASTPPQPPSPAPPPPPPPPPPLLVRATGVRRYETFAAMLQGEGVGACLPGVAGLAEGVAVYRAIPGYAAQEAAGLGVVGVGLELVAATFEEGQG
;
A
#
# COMPACT_ATOMS: atom_id res chain seq x y z
N MET A 1 3.97 -49.58 33.20
CA MET A 1 2.56 -49.15 33.09
C MET A 1 2.46 -47.88 33.92
N GLY A 2 2.70 -46.73 33.31
CA GLY A 2 1.65 -45.76 32.92
C GLY A 2 1.84 -44.52 33.81
N GLU A 3 1.72 -43.27 33.43
CA GLU A 3 1.24 -42.59 32.22
C GLU A 3 1.96 -41.23 32.12
N THR A 4 2.09 -40.74 30.91
CA THR A 4 2.63 -39.44 30.51
C THR A 4 1.71 -38.30 30.97
N GLY A 5 2.26 -37.32 31.68
CA GLY A 5 1.57 -36.06 31.97
C GLY A 5 1.80 -35.04 30.86
N GLU A 6 0.84 -34.90 29.95
CA GLU A 6 0.71 -33.75 29.05
C GLU A 6 0.16 -32.56 29.85
N GLY A 7 1.06 -31.62 30.17
CA GLY A 7 0.73 -30.38 30.85
C GLY A 7 0.48 -29.23 29.88
N GLY A 8 -0.78 -29.04 29.51
CA GLY A 8 -1.44 -27.75 29.26
C GLY A 8 -0.74 -26.72 28.39
N GLU A 9 -1.17 -26.61 27.13
CA GLU A 9 -1.02 -25.39 26.36
C GLU A 9 -1.87 -24.26 27.00
N PRO A 10 -1.30 -23.07 27.29
CA PRO A 10 -2.11 -21.95 27.72
C PRO A 10 -2.89 -21.43 26.51
N GLY A 11 -4.14 -21.88 26.39
CA GLY A 11 -5.16 -21.22 25.59
C GLY A 11 -5.30 -19.78 26.05
N GLY A 12 -4.52 -18.88 25.43
CA GLY A 12 -4.54 -17.46 25.71
C GLY A 12 -5.97 -16.96 25.57
N ALA A 13 -6.53 -16.49 26.68
CA ALA A 13 -7.81 -15.81 26.70
C ALA A 13 -7.69 -14.55 25.84
N VAL A 14 -8.04 -14.72 24.57
CA VAL A 14 -8.25 -13.66 23.62
C VAL A 14 -9.36 -12.79 24.22
N GLY A 15 -9.01 -11.59 24.70
CA GLY A 15 -9.96 -10.63 25.26
C GLY A 15 -11.09 -10.33 24.27
N PRO A 16 -12.19 -9.67 24.68
CA PRO A 16 -13.36 -9.50 23.83
C PRO A 16 -12.97 -8.71 22.57
N HIS A 17 -12.66 -9.44 21.49
CA HIS A 17 -12.45 -8.83 20.20
C HIS A 17 -13.79 -8.30 19.74
N ARG A 18 -13.86 -6.97 19.63
CA ARG A 18 -14.91 -6.29 18.88
C ARG A 18 -15.10 -7.03 17.55
N PRO A 19 -16.35 -7.27 17.12
CA PRO A 19 -16.60 -7.96 15.86
C PRO A 19 -15.94 -7.20 14.69
N PRO A 20 -15.47 -7.94 13.67
CA PRO A 20 -15.03 -7.35 12.42
C PRO A 20 -16.05 -6.38 11.84
N ARG A 21 -15.57 -5.31 11.23
CA ARG A 21 -16.39 -4.33 10.53
C ARG A 21 -15.87 -4.08 9.14
N ARG A 22 -16.80 -3.71 8.26
CA ARG A 22 -16.48 -3.16 6.95
C ARG A 22 -16.19 -1.67 7.05
N ARG A 23 -15.10 -1.25 6.42
CA ARG A 23 -14.59 0.13 6.41
C ARG A 23 -14.32 0.55 4.97
N HIS A 24 -14.40 1.85 4.71
CA HIS A 24 -14.11 2.42 3.40
C HIS A 24 -12.83 3.24 3.48
N SER A 25 -11.90 3.03 2.56
CA SER A 25 -10.67 3.82 2.50
C SER A 25 -10.29 4.13 1.05
N SER A 26 -9.62 5.26 0.85
CA SER A 26 -9.15 5.64 -0.48
C SER A 26 -7.69 5.26 -0.66
N LEU A 27 -7.35 4.83 -1.87
CA LEU A 27 -5.99 4.41 -2.22
C LEU A 27 -5.67 4.82 -3.66
N MET A 28 -4.40 5.10 -3.96
CA MET A 28 -4.01 5.42 -5.34
C MET A 28 -4.27 4.21 -6.26
N PRO A 29 -4.76 4.43 -7.49
CA PRO A 29 -5.05 3.37 -8.46
C PRO A 29 -3.94 2.32 -8.61
N GLN A 30 -2.68 2.75 -8.66
CA GLN A 30 -1.53 1.84 -8.82
C GLN A 30 -1.39 0.83 -7.67
N TYR A 31 -1.71 1.22 -6.43
CA TYR A 31 -1.63 0.29 -5.30
C TYR A 31 -2.82 -0.68 -5.28
N LEU A 32 -3.97 -0.30 -5.85
CA LEU A 32 -5.09 -1.23 -6.05
C LEU A 32 -4.68 -2.38 -6.98
N GLU A 33 -4.03 -2.05 -8.11
CA GLU A 33 -3.51 -3.06 -9.04
C GLU A 33 -2.47 -3.97 -8.38
N LEU A 34 -1.58 -3.41 -7.56
CA LEU A 34 -0.58 -4.20 -6.82
C LEU A 34 -1.22 -5.15 -5.80
N ILE A 35 -2.34 -4.76 -5.19
CA ILE A 35 -3.12 -5.65 -4.32
C ILE A 35 -3.81 -6.74 -5.16
N ARG A 36 -4.38 -6.38 -6.32
CA ARG A 36 -5.05 -7.33 -7.23
C ARG A 36 -4.13 -8.44 -7.71
N CYS A 37 -2.89 -8.10 -8.09
CA CYS A 37 -1.92 -9.10 -8.53
C CYS A 37 -1.18 -9.79 -7.37
N GLY A 38 -1.52 -9.46 -6.12
CA GLY A 38 -0.91 -10.05 -4.92
C GLY A 38 0.50 -9.57 -4.61
N ALA A 39 1.03 -8.58 -5.33
CA ALA A 39 2.35 -8.03 -5.08
C ALA A 39 2.39 -7.21 -3.76
N LYS A 40 1.34 -6.42 -3.50
CA LYS A 40 1.18 -5.65 -2.26
C LYS A 40 0.28 -6.41 -1.31
N THR A 41 0.87 -6.90 -0.21
CA THR A 41 0.20 -7.74 0.79
C THR A 41 0.05 -7.05 2.14
N VAL A 42 0.64 -5.86 2.31
CA VAL A 42 0.52 -5.07 3.55
C VAL A 42 0.13 -3.63 3.21
N GLU A 43 -0.83 -3.09 3.95
CA GLU A 43 -1.19 -1.67 3.92
C GLU A 43 -0.71 -0.96 5.19
N GLY A 44 0.14 0.04 4.99
CA GLY A 44 0.65 0.91 6.05
C GLY A 44 -0.12 2.23 6.15
N ARG A 45 -0.58 2.59 7.35
CA ARG A 45 -1.34 3.85 7.62
C ARG A 45 -0.98 4.44 8.96
N ILE A 46 -1.15 5.75 9.13
CA ILE A 46 -1.12 6.38 10.47
C ILE A 46 -2.27 5.79 11.30
N CYS A 47 -2.01 5.49 12.58
CA CYS A 47 -3.03 5.04 13.54
C CYS A 47 -4.02 6.19 13.88
N LYS A 48 -4.87 6.55 12.94
CA LYS A 48 -5.86 7.63 13.10
C LYS A 48 -7.16 7.29 12.40
N GLY A 49 -8.28 7.71 13.00
CA GLY A 49 -9.61 7.54 12.41
C GLY A 49 -9.95 6.07 12.23
N ILE A 50 -10.33 5.66 11.01
CA ILE A 50 -10.73 4.27 10.72
C ILE A 50 -9.61 3.24 10.91
N TRP A 51 -8.36 3.66 11.15
CA TRP A 51 -7.21 2.77 11.32
C TRP A 51 -6.80 2.59 12.79
N GLU A 52 -7.38 3.38 13.71
CA GLU A 52 -7.01 3.36 15.13
C GLU A 52 -7.39 2.03 15.81
N ASP A 53 -8.62 1.58 15.56
CA ASP A 53 -9.22 0.38 16.14
C ASP A 53 -9.28 -0.81 15.16
N VAL A 54 -8.47 -0.82 14.10
CA VAL A 54 -8.44 -1.95 13.16
C VAL A 54 -8.03 -3.23 13.88
N VAL A 55 -8.72 -4.32 13.56
CA VAL A 55 -8.48 -5.68 14.07
C VAL A 55 -8.45 -6.69 12.92
N PRO A 56 -7.77 -7.84 13.08
CA PRO A 56 -7.88 -8.93 12.11
C PRO A 56 -9.34 -9.33 11.87
N GLY A 57 -9.66 -9.65 10.62
CA GLY A 57 -11.01 -9.92 10.15
C GLY A 57 -11.76 -8.69 9.63
N ASP A 58 -11.37 -7.46 9.99
CA ASP A 58 -11.96 -6.25 9.41
C ASP A 58 -11.86 -6.29 7.88
N GLU A 59 -12.88 -5.78 7.20
CA GLU A 59 -12.93 -5.70 5.75
C GLU A 59 -12.75 -4.27 5.29
N PHE A 60 -11.99 -4.06 4.22
CA PHE A 60 -11.77 -2.75 3.62
C PHE A 60 -12.24 -2.75 2.18
N VAL A 61 -13.16 -1.83 1.89
CA VAL A 61 -13.48 -1.42 0.52
C VAL A 61 -12.50 -0.31 0.16
N PHE A 62 -11.52 -0.62 -0.68
CA PHE A 62 -10.59 0.37 -1.20
C PHE A 62 -11.14 0.99 -2.47
N VAL A 63 -11.36 2.31 -2.43
CA VAL A 63 -11.86 3.11 -3.55
C VAL A 63 -10.68 3.88 -4.19
N PRO A 64 -10.57 3.93 -5.53
CA PRO A 64 -9.53 4.72 -6.18
C PRO A 64 -9.66 6.21 -5.81
N ASN A 65 -8.59 6.80 -5.28
CA ASN A 65 -8.51 8.24 -5.14
C ASN A 65 -8.05 8.86 -6.48
N MET A 66 -8.83 9.79 -7.02
CA MET A 66 -8.52 10.56 -8.24
C MET A 66 -7.63 11.79 -7.97
N GLY A 67 -6.92 11.84 -6.85
CA GLY A 67 -5.97 12.91 -6.54
C GLY A 67 -4.91 13.08 -7.63
N PRO A 68 -4.22 14.25 -7.70
CA PRO A 68 -3.25 14.53 -8.75
C PRO A 68 -2.21 13.41 -8.85
N ILE A 69 -2.03 12.90 -10.07
CA ILE A 69 -1.12 11.80 -10.40
C ILE A 69 0.31 12.27 -10.13
N ALA A 70 0.84 12.03 -8.94
CA ALA A 70 2.28 12.01 -8.76
C ALA A 70 2.76 10.63 -9.26
N PRO A 71 3.50 10.56 -10.37
CA PRO A 71 4.01 9.28 -10.83
C PRO A 71 4.99 8.72 -9.79
N PRO A 72 5.03 7.40 -9.56
CA PRO A 72 6.22 6.79 -8.99
C PRO A 72 7.33 7.06 -10.00
N SER A 73 8.37 7.77 -9.56
CA SER A 73 9.56 7.99 -10.37
C SER A 73 10.08 6.61 -10.80
N PRO A 74 10.18 6.30 -12.11
CA PRO A 74 10.80 5.05 -12.51
C PRO A 74 12.28 5.11 -12.12
N ALA A 75 12.74 4.06 -11.43
CA ALA A 75 14.14 3.84 -11.09
C ALA A 75 15.06 4.11 -12.31
N PRO A 76 16.28 4.64 -12.10
CA PRO A 76 17.20 4.87 -13.20
C PRO A 76 17.62 3.54 -13.81
N ALA A 77 17.24 3.30 -15.06
CA ALA A 77 17.84 2.25 -15.86
C ALA A 77 19.33 2.57 -16.02
N SER A 78 20.19 1.77 -15.40
CA SER A 78 21.61 1.74 -15.71
C SER A 78 21.79 1.45 -17.20
N ALA A 79 22.32 2.43 -17.93
CA ALA A 79 22.94 2.20 -19.22
C ALA A 79 24.16 3.12 -19.34
N THR A 80 25.31 2.58 -18.96
CA THR A 80 26.63 3.06 -19.33
C THR A 80 26.73 3.07 -20.86
N SER A 81 26.85 4.24 -21.49
CA SER A 81 27.29 4.35 -22.88
C SER A 81 28.02 5.67 -23.12
N THR A 82 29.33 5.51 -23.29
CA THR A 82 30.31 6.48 -23.75
C THR A 82 30.10 6.87 -25.22
N SER A 83 30.43 8.14 -25.51
CA SER A 83 31.06 8.65 -26.75
C SER A 83 30.22 9.29 -27.87
N THR A 84 30.75 10.47 -28.26
CA THR A 84 30.93 11.01 -29.62
C THR A 84 29.90 12.02 -30.17
N THR A 85 30.43 13.24 -30.29
CA THR A 85 30.03 14.40 -31.10
C THR A 85 29.32 14.06 -32.41
N SER A 86 28.17 14.67 -32.67
CA SER A 86 27.60 14.73 -34.02
C SER A 86 26.93 16.08 -34.30
N VAL A 87 27.08 16.49 -35.55
CA VAL A 87 26.91 17.82 -36.15
C VAL A 87 25.45 18.26 -36.32
N ALA A 88 25.26 19.57 -36.30
CA ALA A 88 23.98 20.26 -36.49
C ALA A 88 23.32 19.94 -37.84
N ALA A 89 22.04 19.55 -37.80
CA ALA A 89 21.17 19.48 -38.96
C ALA A 89 19.87 20.24 -38.67
N SER A 90 19.61 21.29 -39.46
CA SER A 90 18.37 22.07 -39.45
C SER A 90 17.17 21.17 -39.78
N THR A 91 16.23 21.05 -38.83
CA THR A 91 15.02 20.22 -38.96
C THR A 91 13.85 21.07 -39.46
N PRO A 92 13.05 20.62 -40.45
CA PRO A 92 11.82 21.30 -40.86
C PRO A 92 10.73 21.27 -39.76
N PRO A 93 9.76 22.20 -39.76
CA PRO A 93 8.70 22.23 -38.75
C PRO A 93 7.82 20.98 -38.83
N GLN A 94 7.76 20.22 -37.75
CA GLN A 94 6.90 19.05 -37.62
C GLN A 94 5.42 19.50 -37.46
N PRO A 95 4.45 18.86 -38.13
CA PRO A 95 3.03 19.15 -37.93
C PRO A 95 2.63 18.91 -36.45
N PRO A 96 1.59 19.59 -35.94
CA PRO A 96 1.13 19.37 -34.57
C PRO A 96 0.77 17.90 -34.38
N SER A 97 1.34 17.29 -33.34
CA SER A 97 1.00 15.92 -32.96
C SER A 97 -0.49 15.80 -32.65
N PRO A 98 -1.16 14.69 -33.01
CA PRO A 98 -2.56 14.47 -32.65
C PRO A 98 -2.72 14.54 -31.12
N ALA A 99 -3.88 15.03 -30.66
CA ALA A 99 -4.19 15.06 -29.24
C ALA A 99 -4.03 13.66 -28.63
N PRO A 100 -3.47 13.53 -27.41
CA PRO A 100 -3.35 12.23 -26.77
C PRO A 100 -4.74 11.61 -26.58
N PRO A 101 -4.87 10.27 -26.62
CA PRO A 101 -6.13 9.60 -26.32
C PRO A 101 -6.61 9.99 -24.91
N PRO A 102 -7.93 9.93 -24.65
CA PRO A 102 -8.45 10.15 -23.30
C PRO A 102 -7.81 9.16 -22.31
N PRO A 103 -7.61 9.56 -21.04
CA PRO A 103 -7.08 8.65 -20.03
C PRO A 103 -8.02 7.45 -19.84
N PRO A 104 -7.47 6.27 -19.48
CA PRO A 104 -8.30 5.10 -19.18
C PRO A 104 -9.23 5.37 -17.99
N PRO A 105 -10.38 4.67 -17.89
CA PRO A 105 -11.27 4.80 -16.75
C PRO A 105 -10.57 4.40 -15.44
N PRO A 106 -11.04 4.90 -14.28
CA PRO A 106 -10.58 4.44 -12.98
C PRO A 106 -10.66 2.92 -12.85
N PRO A 107 -9.72 2.27 -12.15
CA PRO A 107 -9.96 0.90 -11.71
C PRO A 107 -11.17 0.86 -10.76
N PRO A 108 -11.96 -0.23 -10.75
CA PRO A 108 -13.08 -0.36 -9.81
C PRO A 108 -12.58 -0.42 -8.36
N PRO A 109 -13.45 -0.22 -7.36
CA PRO A 109 -13.13 -0.53 -5.97
C PRO A 109 -12.82 -2.01 -5.77
N LEU A 110 -12.09 -2.37 -4.73
CA LEU A 110 -11.82 -3.76 -4.36
C LEU A 110 -12.10 -4.01 -2.87
N LEU A 111 -12.44 -5.26 -2.54
CA LEU A 111 -12.69 -5.69 -1.16
C LEU A 111 -11.52 -6.56 -0.69
N VAL A 112 -10.95 -6.22 0.46
CA VAL A 112 -9.92 -7.01 1.14
C VAL A 112 -10.32 -7.30 2.57
N ARG A 113 -9.72 -8.34 3.14
CA ARG A 113 -9.82 -8.68 4.55
C ARG A 113 -8.46 -8.47 5.22
N ALA A 114 -8.48 -7.90 6.42
CA ALA A 114 -7.32 -7.80 7.28
C ALA A 114 -6.95 -9.18 7.84
N THR A 115 -5.80 -9.72 7.47
CA THR A 115 -5.30 -11.02 7.98
C THR A 115 -4.46 -10.87 9.24
N GLY A 116 -3.87 -9.70 9.44
CA GLY A 116 -3.06 -9.38 10.62
C GLY A 116 -2.97 -7.88 10.82
N VAL A 117 -2.75 -7.46 12.06
CA VAL A 117 -2.60 -6.04 12.42
C VAL A 117 -1.42 -5.90 13.35
N ARG A 118 -0.44 -5.08 12.98
CA ARG A 118 0.73 -4.75 13.81
C ARG A 118 0.88 -3.24 13.91
N ARG A 119 1.21 -2.75 15.11
CA ARG A 119 1.40 -1.33 15.39
C ARG A 119 2.88 -1.04 15.60
N TYR A 120 3.33 0.09 15.09
CA TYR A 120 4.72 0.53 15.06
C TYR A 120 4.80 2.00 15.46
N GLU A 121 5.94 2.41 16.00
CA GLU A 121 6.18 3.81 16.32
C GLU A 121 6.34 4.68 15.06
N THR A 122 6.94 4.12 14.00
CA THR A 122 7.30 4.85 12.78
C THR A 122 7.09 4.00 11.52
N PHE A 123 7.00 4.65 10.36
CA PHE A 123 6.99 3.98 9.04
C PHE A 123 8.28 3.20 8.81
N ALA A 124 9.42 3.67 9.32
CA ALA A 124 10.68 2.95 9.22
C ALA A 124 10.60 1.60 9.95
N ALA A 125 10.11 1.59 11.20
CA ALA A 125 9.93 0.36 11.97
C ALA A 125 8.91 -0.58 11.31
N MET A 126 7.81 -0.05 10.77
CA MET A 126 6.84 -0.83 10.03
C MET A 126 7.49 -1.48 8.79
N LEU A 127 8.18 -0.71 7.95
CA LEU A 127 8.80 -1.22 6.72
C LEU A 127 9.94 -2.22 7.00
N GLN A 128 10.64 -2.08 8.13
CA GLN A 128 11.61 -3.08 8.58
C GLN A 128 10.95 -4.38 9.03
N GLY A 129 9.84 -4.29 9.77
CA GLY A 129 9.13 -5.46 10.29
C GLY A 129 8.29 -6.20 9.24
N GLU A 130 7.64 -5.46 8.35
CA GLU A 130 6.74 -6.01 7.31
C GLU A 130 7.48 -6.34 6.01
N GLY A 131 8.63 -5.70 5.78
CA GLY A 131 9.35 -5.73 4.53
C GLY A 131 8.84 -4.68 3.54
N VAL A 132 9.78 -3.92 2.94
CA VAL A 132 9.46 -2.86 1.98
C VAL A 132 8.66 -3.39 0.79
N GLY A 133 9.02 -4.56 0.26
CA GLY A 133 8.34 -5.16 -0.90
C GLY A 133 6.88 -5.52 -0.63
N ALA A 134 6.52 -5.92 0.60
CA ALA A 134 5.14 -6.25 0.95
C ALA A 134 4.24 -5.01 1.03
N CYS A 135 4.81 -3.88 1.46
CA CYS A 135 4.12 -2.60 1.59
C CYS A 135 4.11 -1.77 0.29
N LEU A 136 5.26 -1.70 -0.36
CA LEU A 136 5.56 -0.83 -1.51
C LEU A 136 6.39 -1.62 -2.55
N PRO A 137 5.78 -2.54 -3.31
CA PRO A 137 6.46 -3.29 -4.37
C PRO A 137 7.16 -2.35 -5.37
N GLY A 138 8.40 -2.67 -5.72
CA GLY A 138 9.20 -1.91 -6.69
C GLY A 138 10.02 -0.75 -6.09
N VAL A 139 9.81 -0.41 -4.82
CA VAL A 139 10.66 0.57 -4.10
C VAL A 139 11.98 -0.09 -3.69
N ALA A 140 13.11 0.58 -3.93
CA ALA A 140 14.43 -0.04 -3.84
C ALA A 140 14.92 -0.29 -2.41
N GLY A 141 14.34 0.40 -1.42
CA GLY A 141 14.73 0.21 -0.03
C GLY A 141 13.99 1.04 1.00
N LEU A 142 14.44 0.89 2.25
CA LEU A 142 13.76 1.45 3.42
C LEU A 142 13.64 2.98 3.38
N ALA A 143 14.73 3.68 3.10
CA ALA A 143 14.75 5.15 3.10
C ALA A 143 13.78 5.75 2.07
N GLU A 144 13.75 5.18 0.87
CA GLU A 144 12.82 5.55 -0.19
C GLU A 144 11.37 5.22 0.20
N GLY A 145 11.12 4.04 0.78
CA GLY A 145 9.79 3.66 1.27
C GLY A 145 9.25 4.61 2.34
N VAL A 146 10.11 5.05 3.27
CA VAL A 146 9.74 6.07 4.27
C VAL A 146 9.43 7.40 3.60
N ALA A 147 10.21 7.80 2.59
CA ALA A 147 9.97 9.04 1.85
C ALA A 147 8.60 9.02 1.13
N VAL A 148 8.21 7.89 0.53
CA VAL A 148 6.88 7.71 -0.09
C VAL A 148 5.76 7.98 0.93
N TYR A 149 5.84 7.39 2.12
CA TYR A 149 4.83 7.63 3.17
C TYR A 149 4.82 9.08 3.67
N ARG A 150 6.00 9.68 3.87
CA ARG A 150 6.11 11.07 4.37
C ARG A 150 5.70 12.12 3.35
N ALA A 151 5.66 11.79 2.06
CA ALA A 151 5.11 12.65 1.02
C ALA A 151 3.57 12.77 1.10
N ILE A 152 2.88 11.87 1.81
CA ILE A 152 1.44 11.95 2.02
C ILE A 152 1.14 13.12 2.96
N PRO A 153 0.23 14.05 2.58
CA PRO A 153 -0.07 15.22 3.39
C PRO A 153 -0.44 14.88 4.84
N GLY A 154 0.31 15.45 5.78
CA GLY A 154 0.11 15.29 7.21
C GLY A 154 0.75 14.05 7.84
N TYR A 155 1.23 13.07 7.08
CA TYR A 155 1.78 11.83 7.65
C TYR A 155 3.07 12.07 8.42
N ALA A 156 3.99 12.88 7.90
CA ALA A 156 5.23 13.20 8.61
C ALA A 156 4.97 13.90 9.97
N ALA A 157 4.03 14.85 10.00
CA ALA A 157 3.67 15.54 11.23
C ALA A 157 2.95 14.63 12.25
N GLN A 158 2.09 13.72 11.76
CA GLN A 158 1.36 12.77 12.61
C GLN A 158 2.28 11.69 13.19
N GLU A 159 3.22 11.20 12.39
CA GLU A 159 4.29 10.31 12.87
C GLU A 159 5.12 11.00 13.96
N ALA A 160 5.57 12.24 13.71
CA ALA A 160 6.34 13.03 14.68
C ALA A 160 5.56 13.37 15.96
N ALA A 161 4.22 13.46 15.88
CA ALA A 161 3.35 13.65 17.04
C ALA A 161 3.11 12.36 17.84
N GLY A 162 3.69 11.23 17.44
CA GLY A 162 3.61 9.98 18.18
C GLY A 162 2.29 9.22 18.01
N LEU A 163 1.52 9.50 16.96
CA LEU A 163 0.30 8.73 16.67
C LEU A 163 0.63 7.27 16.34
N GLY A 164 1.83 7.01 15.82
CA GLY A 164 2.25 5.69 15.38
C GLY A 164 1.65 5.29 14.04
N VAL A 165 2.04 4.11 13.60
CA VAL A 165 1.73 3.52 12.29
C VAL A 165 1.15 2.13 12.49
N VAL A 166 0.18 1.75 11.67
CA VAL A 166 -0.35 0.40 11.61
C VAL A 166 0.01 -0.23 10.27
N GLY A 167 0.56 -1.45 10.32
CA GLY A 167 0.68 -2.36 9.19
C GLY A 167 -0.44 -3.38 9.24
N VAL A 168 -1.23 -3.44 8.17
CA VAL A 168 -2.37 -4.35 8.03
C VAL A 168 -2.07 -5.35 6.92
N GLY A 169 -1.95 -6.63 7.28
CA GLY A 169 -1.85 -7.71 6.30
C GLY A 169 -3.17 -7.82 5.52
N LEU A 170 -3.07 -7.97 4.20
CA LEU A 170 -4.20 -7.95 3.29
C LEU A 170 -4.38 -9.30 2.61
N GLU A 171 -5.64 -9.71 2.49
CA GLU A 171 -6.07 -10.78 1.61
C GLU A 171 -7.17 -10.25 0.69
N LEU A 172 -7.02 -10.44 -0.62
CA LEU A 172 -8.02 -10.04 -1.59
C LEU A 172 -9.26 -10.93 -1.46
N VAL A 173 -10.41 -10.32 -1.21
CA VAL A 173 -11.72 -11.01 -1.15
C VAL A 173 -12.43 -10.88 -2.49
N ALA A 174 -12.43 -9.68 -3.08
CA ALA A 174 -13.01 -9.43 -4.41
C ALA A 174 -12.21 -8.37 -5.17
N ALA A 175 -11.84 -8.68 -6.43
CA ALA A 175 -11.09 -7.78 -7.31
C ALA A 175 -11.91 -6.56 -7.79
N THR A 176 -13.24 -6.67 -7.70
CA THR A 176 -14.23 -5.62 -7.99
C THR A 176 -15.28 -5.62 -6.90
N PHE A 177 -15.65 -4.47 -6.36
CA PHE A 177 -16.71 -4.34 -5.36
C PHE A 177 -17.79 -3.36 -5.84
N GLU A 178 -19.02 -3.87 -5.99
CA GLU A 178 -20.21 -3.09 -6.34
C GLU A 178 -21.05 -2.89 -5.06
N GLU A 179 -21.30 -1.64 -4.68
CA GLU A 179 -22.09 -1.32 -3.49
C GLU A 179 -23.58 -1.60 -3.76
N GLY A 180 -24.05 -2.83 -3.53
CA GLY A 180 -25.44 -3.22 -3.82
C GLY A 180 -25.83 -4.70 -3.74
N GLN A 181 -24.95 -5.60 -3.33
CA GLN A 181 -25.31 -7.00 -3.03
C GLN A 181 -24.84 -7.37 -1.61
N GLY A 182 -25.76 -7.28 -0.65
CA GLY A 182 -25.54 -7.65 0.75
C GLY A 182 -26.71 -7.27 1.63
#